data_AF-A0A956HI91-F1
#
_entry.id   AF-A0A956HI91-F1
#
_cell.length_a   1.000
_cell.length_b   1.000
_cell.length_c   1.000
_cell.angle_alpha   90.00
_cell.angle_beta   90.00
_cell.angle_gamma   90.00
#
_symmetry.space_group_name_H-M   'P 1'
#
loop_
_entity.id
_entity.type
_entity.pdbx_description
1 polymer ?
#
loop_
_entity_poly.entity_id
_entity_poly.type
_entity_poly.pdbx_seq_one_letter_code
_entity_poly.pdbx_strand_id
1 'polypeptide(L)'
;VILVARHLLRAIAETDDEIRARFFEGDEPSPSPRLVYQLLRVRFTTHVRQLAELLWRSVAASKGRTIDQLSTLDLYTPPTAKAPELVDETTGLSRARVLQVLEEVGGVRERAWRELGLRNRYQLRRLLQNLKIE
;
A
#
# COMPACT_ATOMS: atom_id res chain seq x y z
N VAL A 1 9.46 13.25 -0.60
CA VAL A 1 9.94 11.92 -0.15
C VAL A 1 11.31 11.99 0.50
N ILE A 2 12.35 12.54 -0.16
CA ILE A 2 13.72 12.55 0.42
C ILE A 2 13.84 13.35 1.73
N LEU A 3 13.24 14.54 1.83
CA LEU A 3 13.24 15.32 3.07
C LEU A 3 12.56 14.58 4.23
N VAL A 4 11.45 13.90 3.94
CA VAL A 4 10.73 13.07 4.91
C VAL A 4 11.58 11.88 5.33
N ALA A 5 12.28 11.23 4.38
CA ALA A 5 13.18 10.13 4.69
C ALA A 5 14.35 10.58 5.58
N ARG A 6 14.95 11.75 5.30
CA ARG A 6 16.00 12.33 6.17
C ARG A 6 15.49 12.60 7.58
N HIS A 7 14.33 13.23 7.69
CA HIS A 7 13.71 13.52 8.99
C HIS A 7 13.42 12.23 9.78
N LEU A 8 12.89 11.21 9.13
CA LEU A 8 12.63 9.91 9.76
C LEU A 8 13.92 9.21 10.18
N LEU A 9 14.97 9.25 9.35
CA LEU A 9 16.28 8.68 9.72
C LEU A 9 16.88 9.39 10.94
N ARG A 10 16.72 10.71 11.05
CA ARG A 10 17.13 11.46 12.25
C ARG A 10 16.37 11.01 13.49
N ALA A 11 15.04 10.87 13.40
CA ALA A 11 14.23 10.37 14.51
C ALA A 11 14.62 8.94 14.94
N ILE A 12 14.98 8.08 13.99
CA ILE A 12 15.51 6.74 14.28
C ILE A 12 16.84 6.84 15.02
N ALA A 13 17.76 7.66 14.52
CA ALA A 13 19.07 7.86 15.12
C ALA A 13 19.02 8.54 16.50
N GLU A 14 18.01 9.37 16.79
CA GLU A 14 17.77 9.93 18.14
C GLU A 14 17.46 8.83 19.17
N THR A 15 16.91 7.71 18.73
CA THR A 15 16.53 6.59 19.62
C THR A 15 17.67 5.57 19.79
N ASP A 16 18.64 5.56 18.88
CA ASP A 16 19.73 4.56 18.83
C ASP A 16 21.06 5.19 18.39
N ASP A 17 21.99 5.31 19.34
CA ASP A 17 23.30 5.92 19.12
C ASP A 17 24.23 5.07 18.23
N GLU A 18 24.04 3.74 18.15
CA GLU A 18 24.82 2.88 17.25
C GLU A 18 24.47 3.15 15.79
N ILE A 19 23.17 3.35 15.50
CA ILE A 19 22.69 3.73 14.17
C ILE A 19 23.27 5.10 13.78
N ARG A 20 23.31 6.06 14.71
CA ARG A 20 23.91 7.37 14.49
C ARG A 20 25.40 7.25 14.15
N ALA A 21 26.17 6.52 14.96
CA ALA A 21 27.60 6.33 14.74
C ALA A 21 27.93 5.63 13.40
N ARG A 22 27.01 4.82 12.90
CA ARG A 22 27.24 3.97 11.72
C ARG A 22 26.80 4.58 10.40
N PHE A 23 25.71 5.35 10.38
CA PHE A 23 25.04 5.80 9.15
C PHE A 23 24.97 7.33 8.99
N PHE A 24 25.49 8.09 9.95
CA PHE A 24 25.52 9.54 9.91
C PHE A 24 26.95 10.06 9.80
N GLU A 25 27.13 11.08 8.97
CA GLU A 25 28.32 11.93 8.97
C GLU A 25 27.93 13.24 9.67
N GLY A 26 28.21 13.33 10.98
CA GLY A 26 27.71 14.40 11.83
C GLY A 26 26.20 14.30 12.05
N ASP A 27 25.45 15.30 11.60
CA ASP A 27 23.99 15.36 11.72
C ASP A 27 23.28 14.98 10.39
N GLU A 28 24.05 14.58 9.38
CA GLU A 28 23.52 14.29 8.06
C GLU A 28 23.45 12.78 7.79
N PRO A 29 22.27 12.20 7.57
CA PRO A 29 22.18 10.80 7.15
C PRO A 29 22.77 10.68 5.74
N SER A 30 23.57 9.62 5.53
CA SER A 30 24.16 9.30 4.23
C SER A 30 23.43 8.12 3.57
N PRO A 31 22.21 8.32 3.01
CA PRO A 31 21.54 7.28 2.25
C PRO A 31 22.32 7.04 0.96
N SER A 32 22.55 5.77 0.59
CA SER A 32 23.24 5.54 -0.66
C SER A 32 22.37 5.93 -1.87
N PRO A 33 22.99 6.29 -2.99
CA PRO A 33 22.26 6.60 -4.22
C PRO A 33 21.29 5.47 -4.62
N ARG A 34 21.66 4.22 -4.33
CA ARG A 34 20.84 3.04 -4.62
C ARG A 34 19.52 3.06 -3.83
N LEU A 35 19.57 3.41 -2.53
CA LEU A 35 18.37 3.54 -1.71
C LEU A 35 17.45 4.66 -2.23
N VAL A 36 18.03 5.78 -2.66
CA VAL A 36 17.27 6.89 -3.23
C VAL A 36 16.52 6.46 -4.50
N TYR A 37 17.21 5.79 -5.43
CA TYR A 37 16.59 5.24 -6.63
C TYR A 37 15.49 4.22 -6.30
N GLN A 38 15.68 3.42 -5.27
CA GLN A 38 14.68 2.46 -4.80
C GLN A 38 13.43 3.15 -4.25
N LEU A 39 13.59 4.16 -3.38
CA LEU A 39 12.49 4.93 -2.81
C LEU A 39 11.67 5.69 -3.87
N LEU A 40 12.32 6.18 -4.93
CA LEU A 40 11.64 6.86 -6.04
C LEU A 40 10.78 5.90 -6.89
N ARG A 41 11.05 4.60 -6.84
CA ARG A 41 10.31 3.58 -7.62
C ARG A 41 9.16 2.93 -6.83
N VAL A 42 9.10 3.14 -5.52
CA VAL A 42 8.02 2.61 -4.67
C VAL A 42 6.76 3.46 -4.83
N ARG A 43 5.62 2.80 -5.04
CA ARG A 43 4.30 3.45 -4.99
C ARG A 43 3.80 3.44 -3.55
N PHE A 44 3.90 4.59 -2.87
CA PHE A 44 3.42 4.73 -1.50
C PHE A 44 1.88 4.76 -1.45
N THR A 45 1.27 3.81 -0.75
CA THR A 45 -0.18 3.76 -0.52
C THR A 45 -0.58 4.38 0.83
N THR A 46 0.32 4.32 1.82
CA THR A 46 0.16 4.94 3.15
C THR A 46 1.41 5.76 3.46
N HIS A 47 1.38 7.03 3.06
CA HIS A 47 2.55 7.86 2.74
C HIS A 47 3.73 7.83 3.73
N VAL A 48 3.52 8.15 5.00
CA VAL A 48 4.63 8.40 5.95
C VAL A 48 4.94 7.18 6.82
N ARG A 49 3.93 6.46 7.31
CA ARG A 49 4.13 5.28 8.16
C ARG A 49 4.85 4.16 7.42
N GLN A 50 4.43 3.88 6.19
CA GLN A 50 5.08 2.89 5.33
C GLN A 50 6.54 3.28 5.03
N LEU A 51 6.81 4.57 4.81
CA LEU A 51 8.17 5.05 4.61
C LEU A 51 9.04 4.84 5.86
N ALA A 52 8.51 5.10 7.06
CA ALA A 52 9.24 4.88 8.31
C ALA A 52 9.57 3.39 8.52
N GLU A 53 8.60 2.49 8.29
CA GLU A 53 8.81 1.04 8.39
C GLU A 53 9.88 0.55 7.39
N LEU A 54 9.82 1.04 6.14
CA LEU A 54 10.80 0.70 5.10
C LEU A 54 12.21 1.17 5.46
N LEU A 55 12.35 2.37 6.03
CA LEU A 55 13.64 2.90 6.47
C LEU A 55 14.19 2.10 7.65
N TRP A 56 13.36 1.78 8.65
CA TRP A 56 13.74 0.91 9.77
C TRP A 56 14.25 -0.46 9.30
N ARG A 57 13.54 -1.11 8.38
CA ARG A 57 13.95 -2.39 7.80
C ARG A 57 15.26 -2.27 7.03
N SER A 58 15.45 -1.18 6.30
CA SER A 58 16.68 -0.93 5.56
C SER A 58 17.87 -0.75 6.49
N VAL A 59 17.69 -0.04 7.61
CA VAL A 59 18.73 0.12 8.64
C VAL A 59 19.06 -1.22 9.28
N ALA A 60 18.06 -2.01 9.68
CA ALA A 60 18.27 -3.32 10.29
C ALA A 60 18.93 -4.34 9.35
N ALA A 61 18.62 -4.29 8.05
CA ALA A 61 19.19 -5.17 7.04
C ALA A 61 20.59 -4.75 6.56
N SER A 62 20.94 -3.47 6.71
CA SER A 62 22.20 -2.92 6.22
C SER A 62 23.38 -3.35 7.10
N LYS A 63 24.28 -4.16 6.54
CA LYS A 63 25.51 -4.60 7.21
C LYS A 63 26.70 -3.64 7.02
N GLY A 64 26.56 -2.60 6.19
CA GLY A 64 27.62 -1.62 5.88
C GLY A 64 27.60 -0.36 6.77
N ARG A 65 28.30 0.68 6.33
CA ARG A 65 28.22 2.07 6.89
C ARG A 65 27.20 2.95 6.16
N THR A 66 26.52 2.38 5.16
CA THR A 66 25.56 3.05 4.30
C THR A 66 24.28 2.25 4.26
N ILE A 67 23.15 2.95 4.22
CA ILE A 67 21.84 2.31 4.11
C ILE A 67 21.65 1.95 2.63
N ASP A 68 21.86 0.68 2.30
CA ASP A 68 22.06 0.24 0.90
C ASP A 68 20.99 -0.71 0.38
N GLN A 69 20.20 -1.28 1.28
CA GLN A 69 19.27 -2.36 0.96
C GLN A 69 17.86 -2.05 1.44
N LEU A 70 17.00 -1.67 0.48
CA LEU A 70 15.58 -1.96 0.58
C LEU A 70 15.36 -3.40 0.11
N SER A 71 14.61 -4.21 0.86
CA SER A 71 14.30 -5.58 0.45
C SER A 71 13.57 -5.55 -0.89
N THR A 72 13.94 -6.45 -1.82
CA THR A 72 13.29 -6.53 -3.15
C THR A 72 11.78 -6.79 -3.06
N LEU A 73 11.34 -7.41 -1.96
CA LEU A 73 9.93 -7.58 -1.59
C LEU A 73 9.18 -6.25 -1.35
N ASP A 74 9.90 -5.19 -0.96
CA ASP A 74 9.30 -3.86 -0.74
C ASP A 74 9.21 -3.04 -2.03
N LEU A 75 10.08 -3.32 -3.02
CA LEU A 75 10.09 -2.70 -4.36
C LEU A 75 9.02 -3.28 -5.28
N TYR A 76 8.76 -4.57 -5.11
CA TYR A 76 7.65 -5.27 -5.71
C TYR A 76 6.53 -5.35 -4.67
N THR A 77 5.84 -4.25 -4.46
CA THR A 77 4.41 -4.37 -4.17
C THR A 77 3.76 -4.66 -5.53
N PRO A 78 3.45 -5.93 -5.89
CA PRO A 78 2.49 -6.16 -6.96
C PRO A 78 1.23 -5.34 -6.65
N PRO A 79 0.41 -4.96 -7.63
CA PRO A 79 -0.84 -4.25 -7.40
C PRO A 79 -1.84 -5.14 -6.64
N THR A 80 -1.57 -5.39 -5.37
CA THR A 80 -2.38 -6.13 -4.41
C THR A 80 -2.27 -5.44 -3.05
N ALA A 81 -2.28 -4.12 -3.06
CA ALA A 81 -3.13 -3.41 -2.13
C ALA A 81 -4.25 -2.86 -3.00
N LYS A 82 -5.31 -3.66 -3.16
CA LYS A 82 -6.60 -3.12 -3.59
C LYS A 82 -6.80 -1.85 -2.74
N ALA A 83 -7.12 -0.74 -3.40
CA ALA A 83 -7.80 0.37 -2.74
C ALA A 83 -8.87 -0.23 -1.81
N PRO A 84 -9.28 0.43 -0.70
CA PRO A 84 -10.47 -0.03 0.02
C PRO A 84 -11.60 -0.14 -1.01
N GLU A 85 -11.81 -1.34 -1.53
CA GLU A 85 -12.90 -1.65 -2.42
C GLU A 85 -14.07 -1.33 -1.54
N LEU A 86 -14.91 -0.39 -1.97
CA LEU A 86 -16.22 -0.22 -1.36
C LEU A 86 -16.83 -1.61 -1.37
N VAL A 87 -16.77 -2.24 -0.20
CA VAL A 87 -17.34 -3.54 0.10
C VAL A 87 -18.61 -3.20 0.84
N ASP A 88 -19.73 -3.65 0.30
CA ASP A 88 -20.98 -3.50 1.02
C ASP A 88 -20.93 -4.46 2.22
N GLU A 89 -20.85 -3.91 3.43
CA GLU A 89 -20.74 -4.66 4.70
C GLU A 89 -21.89 -5.67 4.87
N THR A 90 -23.04 -5.43 4.23
CA THR A 90 -24.23 -6.29 4.31
C THR A 90 -24.08 -7.57 3.51
N THR A 91 -23.27 -7.56 2.46
CA THR A 91 -23.13 -8.68 1.50
C THR A 91 -21.70 -9.18 1.35
N GLY A 92 -20.71 -8.43 1.86
CA GLY A 92 -19.29 -8.72 1.70
C GLY A 92 -18.79 -8.62 0.25
N LEU A 93 -19.62 -8.12 -0.67
CA LEU A 93 -19.32 -8.06 -2.09
C LEU A 93 -18.66 -6.72 -2.45
N SER A 94 -17.62 -6.80 -3.28
CA SER A 94 -16.91 -5.63 -3.77
C SER A 94 -17.45 -5.12 -5.10
N ARG A 95 -17.27 -3.82 -5.34
CA ARG A 95 -17.65 -3.14 -6.60
C ARG A 95 -17.10 -3.83 -7.84
N ALA A 96 -15.84 -4.22 -7.81
CA ALA A 96 -15.19 -4.88 -8.95
C ALA A 96 -15.85 -6.23 -9.26
N ARG A 97 -16.21 -7.00 -8.22
CA ARG A 97 -16.87 -8.29 -8.40
C ARG A 97 -18.28 -8.15 -8.97
N VAL A 98 -19.02 -7.13 -8.53
CA VAL A 98 -20.38 -6.87 -9.01
C VAL A 98 -20.37 -6.42 -10.46
N LEU A 99 -19.45 -5.53 -10.83
CA LEU A 99 -19.29 -5.10 -12.23
C LEU A 99 -18.86 -6.27 -13.14
N GLN A 100 -17.92 -7.10 -12.70
CA GLN A 100 -17.49 -8.27 -13.45
C GLN A 100 -18.67 -9.21 -13.76
N VAL A 101 -19.48 -9.53 -12.75
CA VAL A 101 -20.64 -10.41 -12.95
C VAL A 101 -21.71 -9.74 -13.81
N LEU A 102 -21.90 -8.42 -13.69
CA LEU A 102 -22.81 -7.69 -14.57
C LEU A 102 -22.36 -7.71 -16.03
N GLU A 103 -21.06 -7.61 -16.28
CA GLU A 103 -20.47 -7.67 -17.62
C GLU A 103 -20.57 -9.08 -18.21
N GLU A 104 -20.22 -10.12 -17.44
CA GLU A 104 -20.33 -11.54 -17.82
C GLU A 104 -21.79 -11.94 -18.17
N VAL A 105 -22.75 -11.33 -17.47
CA VAL A 105 -24.19 -11.60 -17.65
C VAL A 105 -24.84 -10.65 -18.67
N GLY A 106 -24.07 -9.72 -19.25
CA GLY A 106 -24.54 -8.78 -20.28
C GLY A 106 -25.56 -7.75 -19.76
N GLY A 107 -25.45 -7.33 -18.51
CA GLY A 107 -26.33 -6.33 -17.90
C GLY A 107 -27.70 -6.85 -17.48
N VAL A 108 -27.99 -8.15 -17.60
CA VAL A 108 -29.27 -8.74 -17.18
C VAL A 108 -29.34 -8.81 -15.64
N ARG A 109 -29.95 -7.78 -15.05
CA ARG A 109 -30.10 -7.61 -13.58
C ARG A 109 -30.65 -8.86 -12.88
N GLU A 110 -31.59 -9.58 -13.50
CA GLU A 110 -32.20 -10.79 -12.92
C GLU A 110 -31.25 -11.99 -12.80
N ARG A 111 -30.28 -12.10 -13.71
CA ARG A 111 -29.28 -13.16 -13.68
C ARG A 111 -28.12 -12.75 -12.77
N ALA A 112 -27.73 -11.48 -12.80
CA ALA A 112 -26.65 -10.95 -11.98
C ALA A 112 -26.90 -11.15 -10.47
N TRP A 113 -28.11 -10.92 -9.96
CA TRP A 113 -28.38 -11.11 -8.52
C TRP A 113 -28.34 -12.59 -8.11
N ARG A 114 -28.70 -13.51 -9.00
CA ARG A 114 -28.64 -14.96 -8.77
C ARG A 114 -27.20 -15.46 -8.73
N GLU A 115 -26.37 -15.02 -9.68
CA GLU A 115 -24.94 -15.34 -9.76
C GLU A 115 -24.14 -14.73 -8.59
N LEU A 116 -24.53 -13.55 -8.12
CA LEU A 116 -23.93 -12.92 -6.94
C LEU A 116 -24.39 -13.56 -5.61
N GLY A 117 -25.25 -14.58 -5.64
CA GLY A 117 -25.75 -15.25 -4.44
C GLY A 117 -26.66 -14.38 -3.57
N LEU A 118 -27.22 -13.30 -4.14
CA LEU A 118 -28.14 -12.43 -3.43
C LEU A 118 -29.50 -13.11 -3.28
N ARG A 119 -30.24 -12.78 -2.22
CA ARG A 119 -31.55 -13.39 -1.95
C ARG A 119 -32.68 -12.78 -2.78
N ASN A 120 -32.51 -11.55 -3.26
CA ASN A 120 -33.57 -10.81 -3.96
C ASN A 120 -33.00 -9.70 -4.86
N ARG A 121 -33.70 -9.38 -5.97
CA ARG A 121 -33.39 -8.27 -6.89
C ARG A 121 -33.22 -6.91 -6.21
N TYR A 122 -33.90 -6.69 -5.09
CA TYR A 122 -33.78 -5.43 -4.32
C TYR A 122 -32.43 -5.30 -3.60
N GLN A 123 -31.78 -6.41 -3.23
CA GLN A 123 -30.43 -6.38 -2.68
C GLN A 123 -29.43 -5.91 -3.74
N LEU A 124 -29.57 -6.36 -4.99
CA LEU A 124 -28.74 -5.87 -6.09
C LEU A 124 -28.92 -4.37 -6.29
N ARG A 125 -30.17 -3.86 -6.31
CA ARG A 125 -30.44 -2.43 -6.46
C ARG A 125 -29.80 -1.60 -5.33
N ARG A 126 -29.94 -2.05 -4.07
CA ARG A 126 -29.34 -1.38 -2.90
C ARG A 126 -27.81 -1.41 -2.97
N LEU A 127 -27.25 -2.52 -3.40
CA LEU A 127 -25.81 -2.70 -3.58
C LEU A 127 -25.26 -1.76 -4.68
N LEU A 128 -25.96 -1.62 -5.81
CA LEU A 128 -25.58 -0.66 -6.85
C LEU A 128 -25.55 0.79 -6.34
N GLN A 129 -26.54 1.18 -5.53
CA GLN A 129 -26.60 2.50 -4.89
C GLN A 129 -25.48 2.70 -3.87
N ASN A 130 -25.25 1.71 -3.00
CA ASN A 130 -24.18 1.75 -2.00
C ASN A 130 -22.78 1.85 -2.64
N LEU A 131 -22.59 1.19 -3.79
CA LEU A 131 -21.32 1.16 -4.53
C LEU A 131 -21.18 2.29 -5.56
N LYS A 132 -22.13 3.22 -5.61
CA LYS A 132 -22.16 4.38 -6.53
C LYS A 132 -21.96 3.98 -7.99
N ILE A 133 -22.62 2.91 -8.42
CA ILE A 133 -22.59 2.42 -9.81
C ILE A 133 -23.75 3.03 -10.63
N GLU A 134 -24.85 3.43 -9.97
CA GLU A 134 -26.03 4.12 -10.55
C GLU A 134 -26.52 5.25 -9.63
#